data_AF-A0A562JVJ9-F1
#
_entry.id   AF-A0A562JVJ9-F1
#
_cell.length_a   1.000
_cell.length_b   1.000
_cell.length_c   1.000
_cell.angle_alpha   90.00
_cell.angle_beta   90.00
_cell.angle_gamma   90.00
#
_symmetry.space_group_name_H-M   'P 1'
#
loop_
_entity.id
_entity.type
_entity.pdbx_description
1 polymer ?
#
loop_
_entity_poly.entity_id
_entity_poly.type
_entity_poly.pdbx_seq_one_letter_code
_entity_poly.pdbx_strand_id
1 'polypeptide(L)'
;MLVLALAIQDRGYGYVFDRVGMEPTGDPFNSISKLETSVPSKPLNPMINAGALAVTNMIKGDSALERWSRIRDFVQRLASDKNVTCDESVAKSEFETSCLNRALCYFMKQHGVIEGNIEELMDIYTKQCAIEMSCFDLARIGAVFALDGKDPETGKEIIPKGIARICKTFMVTCGMYNASGEFAIKVGIPAKSGVSGGILGVVPERCGVGIFGPSLDKRGNSIAGLKLLEILADKNNFSIF
;
A
#
# COMPACT_ATOMS: atom_id res chain seq x y z
N MET A 1 -0.12 1.55 0.53
CA MET A 1 -1.48 2.06 0.84
C MET A 1 -1.65 2.38 2.33
N LEU A 2 -1.53 1.43 3.26
CA LEU A 2 -1.69 1.72 4.70
C LEU A 2 -0.74 2.81 5.19
N VAL A 3 0.53 2.71 4.81
CA VAL A 3 1.55 3.70 5.18
C VAL A 3 1.32 5.07 4.52
N LEU A 4 0.64 5.12 3.37
CA LEU A 4 0.18 6.40 2.78
C LEU A 4 -0.86 7.07 3.68
N ALA A 5 -1.84 6.31 4.16
CA ALA A 5 -2.85 6.84 5.07
C ALA A 5 -2.22 7.41 6.34
N LEU A 6 -1.23 6.71 6.90
CA LEU A 6 -0.48 7.15 8.07
C LEU A 6 0.38 8.40 7.77
N ALA A 7 1.10 8.42 6.65
CA ALA A 7 1.92 9.57 6.27
C ALA A 7 1.09 10.85 6.09
N ILE A 8 -0.11 10.74 5.49
CA ILE A 8 -1.02 11.88 5.35
C ILE A 8 -1.55 12.33 6.72
N GLN A 9 -1.84 11.40 7.64
CA GLN A 9 -2.21 11.76 9.02
C GLN A 9 -1.08 12.47 9.76
N ASP A 10 0.18 12.09 9.50
CA ASP A 10 1.36 12.63 10.17
C ASP A 10 1.77 14.01 9.65
N ARG A 11 1.66 14.23 8.34
CA ARG A 11 2.27 15.38 7.65
C ARG A 11 1.26 16.23 6.87
N GLY A 12 0.04 15.76 6.69
CA GLY A 12 -0.99 16.40 5.86
C GLY A 12 -0.82 16.14 4.37
N TYR A 13 -1.86 16.50 3.60
CA TYR A 13 -1.92 16.25 2.16
C TYR A 13 -0.81 16.96 1.37
N GLY A 14 -0.61 18.27 1.63
CA GLY A 14 0.36 19.08 0.87
C GLY A 14 1.76 18.50 0.95
N TYR A 15 2.25 18.23 2.17
CA TYR A 15 3.59 17.68 2.37
C TYR A 15 3.82 16.36 1.64
N VAL A 16 2.83 15.45 1.68
CA VAL A 16 2.92 14.13 1.04
C VAL A 16 2.90 14.26 -0.48
N PHE A 17 1.95 15.04 -1.02
CA PHE A 17 1.75 15.13 -2.47
C PHE A 17 2.68 16.11 -3.19
N ASP A 18 3.40 16.94 -2.44
CA ASP A 18 4.56 17.66 -2.96
C ASP A 18 5.69 16.70 -3.32
N ARG A 19 5.85 15.59 -2.57
CA ARG A 19 6.92 14.59 -2.72
C ARG A 19 6.53 13.33 -3.48
N VAL A 20 5.24 13.05 -3.64
CA VAL A 20 4.73 11.90 -4.40
C VAL A 20 3.53 12.34 -5.23
N GLY A 21 3.43 11.90 -6.48
CA GLY A 21 2.32 12.26 -7.37
C GLY A 21 1.01 11.51 -7.05
N MET A 22 0.01 11.77 -7.88
CA MET A 22 -1.29 11.11 -7.84
C MET A 22 -1.63 10.31 -9.11
N GLU A 23 -0.67 10.19 -10.04
CA GLU A 23 -0.91 9.68 -11.38
C GLU A 23 -0.61 8.18 -11.51
N PRO A 24 -1.47 7.38 -12.16
CA PRO A 24 -1.16 5.99 -12.46
C PRO A 24 0.06 5.85 -13.38
N THR A 25 0.76 4.72 -13.28
CA THR A 25 1.84 4.36 -14.22
C THR A 25 1.41 3.20 -15.10
N GLY A 26 1.73 3.26 -16.39
CA GLY A 26 1.65 2.09 -17.29
C GLY A 26 2.90 1.19 -17.21
N ASP A 27 3.94 1.64 -16.52
CA ASP A 27 5.20 0.91 -16.36
C ASP A 27 5.17 -0.01 -15.15
N PRO A 28 5.97 -1.11 -15.17
CA PRO A 28 6.14 -1.98 -14.02
C PRO A 28 6.45 -1.21 -12.73
N PHE A 29 5.98 -1.73 -11.61
CA PHE A 29 6.03 -1.06 -10.30
C PHE A 29 7.44 -0.77 -9.77
N ASN A 30 8.45 -1.41 -10.35
CA ASN A 30 9.88 -1.27 -10.04
C ASN A 30 10.66 -0.47 -11.11
N SER A 31 9.98 0.18 -12.06
CA SER A 31 10.61 0.94 -13.14
C SER A 31 11.21 2.27 -12.66
N ILE A 32 12.42 2.59 -13.12
CA ILE A 32 13.12 3.86 -12.88
C ILE A 32 12.74 4.93 -13.92
N SER A 33 12.38 4.53 -15.15
CA SER A 33 12.31 5.43 -16.31
C SER A 33 11.38 6.64 -16.13
N LYS A 34 10.25 6.45 -15.43
CA LYS A 34 9.33 7.56 -15.15
C LYS A 34 9.86 8.53 -14.10
N LEU A 35 10.69 8.06 -13.17
CA LEU A 35 11.27 8.91 -12.14
C LEU A 35 12.27 9.90 -12.75
N GLU A 36 13.03 9.46 -13.76
CA GLU A 36 13.99 10.30 -14.50
C GLU A 36 13.31 11.33 -15.42
N THR A 37 12.22 10.95 -16.07
CA THR A 37 11.54 11.80 -17.06
C THR A 37 10.51 12.76 -16.47
N SER A 38 10.13 12.59 -15.20
CA SER A 38 9.21 13.48 -14.49
C SER A 38 9.91 14.76 -14.04
N VAL A 39 9.24 15.92 -14.20
CA VAL A 39 9.69 17.21 -13.67
C VAL A 39 8.58 17.82 -12.80
N PRO A 40 8.79 18.00 -11.48
CA PRO A 40 9.96 17.60 -10.70
C PRO A 40 10.13 16.07 -10.63
N SER A 41 11.36 15.59 -10.45
CA SER A 41 11.71 14.16 -10.41
C SER A 41 11.25 13.49 -9.12
N LYS A 42 9.94 13.31 -9.00
CA LYS A 42 9.26 12.64 -7.89
C LYS A 42 8.48 11.41 -8.38
N PRO A 43 8.28 10.39 -7.53
CA PRO A 43 7.51 9.21 -7.91
C PRO A 43 6.08 9.60 -8.27
N LEU A 44 5.51 8.94 -9.28
CA LEU A 44 4.20 9.33 -9.83
C LEU A 44 3.01 8.98 -8.93
N ASN A 45 3.12 7.94 -8.12
CA ASN A 45 2.09 7.56 -7.16
C ASN A 45 2.69 6.74 -6.01
N PRO A 46 1.99 6.62 -4.87
CA PRO A 46 2.48 5.89 -3.70
C PRO A 46 2.35 4.35 -3.79
N MET A 47 1.90 3.81 -4.92
CA MET A 47 1.63 2.37 -5.09
C MET A 47 2.73 1.62 -5.86
N ILE A 48 3.68 2.36 -6.43
CA ILE A 48 4.95 1.86 -6.98
C ILE A 48 6.06 1.90 -5.91
N ASN A 49 7.15 1.14 -6.11
CA ASN A 49 8.22 1.02 -5.10
C ASN A 49 8.82 2.37 -4.71
N ALA A 50 9.17 3.21 -5.69
CA ALA A 50 9.75 4.53 -5.42
C ALA A 50 8.82 5.41 -4.57
N GLY A 51 7.51 5.40 -4.88
CA GLY A 51 6.52 6.15 -4.13
C GLY A 51 6.28 5.59 -2.73
N ALA A 52 6.29 4.27 -2.59
CA ALA A 52 6.17 3.62 -1.29
C ALA A 52 7.38 3.95 -0.39
N LEU A 53 8.60 3.92 -0.92
CA LEU A 53 9.83 4.33 -0.21
C LEU A 53 9.77 5.80 0.22
N ALA A 54 9.36 6.70 -0.68
CA ALA A 54 9.17 8.11 -0.35
C ALA A 54 8.13 8.28 0.78
N VAL A 55 7.00 7.57 0.71
CA VAL A 55 5.95 7.60 1.74
C VAL A 55 6.44 7.06 3.09
N THR A 56 7.20 5.96 3.10
CA THR A 56 7.81 5.42 4.33
C THR A 56 8.80 6.44 4.92
N ASN A 57 9.55 7.16 4.08
CA ASN A 57 10.44 8.26 4.51
C ASN A 57 9.71 9.49 5.07
N MET A 58 8.38 9.56 4.97
CA MET A 58 7.60 10.69 5.53
C MET A 58 6.97 10.39 6.89
N ILE A 59 7.00 9.13 7.34
CA ILE A 59 6.45 8.71 8.63
C ILE A 59 7.15 9.45 9.77
N LYS A 60 6.37 9.98 10.72
CA LYS A 60 6.88 10.75 11.85
C LYS A 60 7.57 9.83 12.87
N GLY A 61 8.72 10.29 13.37
CA GLY A 61 9.53 9.62 14.39
C GLY A 61 10.99 10.06 14.28
N ASP A 62 11.69 10.10 15.40
CA ASP A 62 13.06 10.59 15.49
C ASP A 62 14.10 9.48 15.28
N SER A 63 13.65 8.22 15.27
CA SER A 63 14.47 7.04 15.01
C SER A 63 13.75 6.01 14.14
N ALA A 64 14.51 5.09 13.53
CA ALA A 64 13.93 3.99 12.75
C ALA A 64 12.96 3.14 13.58
N LEU A 65 13.26 2.92 14.86
CA LEU A 65 12.42 2.15 15.78
C LEU A 65 11.07 2.81 16.04
N GLU A 66 11.04 4.13 16.24
CA GLU A 66 9.80 4.87 16.46
C GLU A 66 8.91 4.85 15.22
N ARG A 67 9.52 5.06 14.05
CA ARG A 67 8.83 5.08 12.75
C ARG A 67 8.24 3.70 12.45
N TRP A 68 9.03 2.64 12.67
CA TRP A 68 8.57 1.25 12.56
C TRP A 68 7.41 0.97 13.52
N SER A 69 7.58 1.31 14.80
CA SER A 69 6.54 1.09 15.82
C SER A 69 5.25 1.81 15.45
N ARG A 70 5.33 3.04 14.92
CA ARG A 70 4.16 3.80 14.45
C ARG A 70 3.42 3.10 13.30
N ILE A 71 4.15 2.53 12.34
CA ILE A 71 3.56 1.73 11.24
C ILE A 71 2.88 0.48 11.82
N ARG A 72 3.61 -0.31 12.62
CA ARG A 72 3.09 -1.54 13.23
C ARG A 72 1.83 -1.26 14.04
N ASP A 73 1.86 -0.29 14.95
CA ASP A 73 0.74 0.06 15.82
C ASP A 73 -0.46 0.59 15.02
N PHE A 74 -0.23 1.21 13.85
CA PHE A 74 -1.30 1.58 12.94
C PHE A 74 -1.94 0.36 12.27
N VAL A 75 -1.14 -0.60 11.80
CA VAL A 75 -1.67 -1.85 11.21
C VAL A 75 -2.41 -2.68 12.27
N GLN A 76 -1.86 -2.81 13.47
CA GLN A 76 -2.51 -3.50 14.60
C GLN A 76 -3.88 -2.92 14.93
N ARG A 77 -4.03 -1.59 14.88
CA ARG A 77 -5.34 -0.93 15.07
C ARG A 77 -6.33 -1.27 13.95
N LEU A 78 -5.88 -1.27 12.70
CA LEU A 78 -6.75 -1.59 11.56
C LEU A 78 -7.17 -3.07 11.55
N ALA A 79 -6.24 -3.97 11.90
CA ALA A 79 -6.50 -5.41 12.03
C ALA A 79 -7.20 -5.78 13.35
N SER A 80 -7.25 -4.86 14.33
CA SER A 80 -7.67 -5.14 15.71
C SER A 80 -6.97 -6.36 16.33
N ASP A 81 -5.70 -6.55 15.96
CA ASP A 81 -4.86 -7.62 16.47
C ASP A 81 -3.51 -7.04 16.92
N LYS A 82 -3.20 -7.19 18.20
CA LYS A 82 -1.95 -6.72 18.81
C LYS A 82 -0.76 -7.63 18.52
N ASN A 83 -0.99 -8.82 17.97
CA ASN A 83 0.06 -9.78 17.65
C ASN A 83 0.64 -9.56 16.25
N VAL A 84 0.00 -8.72 15.41
CA VAL A 84 0.54 -8.37 14.09
C VAL A 84 1.94 -7.77 14.24
N THR A 85 2.90 -8.46 13.63
CA THR A 85 4.32 -8.12 13.60
C THR A 85 4.88 -8.44 12.20
N CYS A 86 6.17 -8.25 11.98
CA CYS A 86 6.84 -8.68 10.75
C CYS A 86 7.56 -10.02 10.91
N ASP A 87 7.63 -10.77 9.80
CA ASP A 87 8.54 -11.89 9.64
C ASP A 87 9.98 -11.35 9.49
N GLU A 88 10.77 -11.47 10.55
CA GLU A 88 12.15 -11.00 10.59
C GLU A 88 13.04 -11.70 9.56
N SER A 89 12.74 -12.95 9.20
CA SER A 89 13.52 -13.70 8.21
C SER A 89 13.30 -13.15 6.79
N VAL A 90 12.05 -12.84 6.45
CA VAL A 90 11.68 -12.20 5.18
C VAL A 90 12.23 -10.78 5.14
N ALA A 91 12.05 -10.00 6.21
CA ALA A 91 12.55 -8.62 6.29
C ALA A 91 14.08 -8.56 6.08
N LYS A 92 14.83 -9.48 6.70
CA LYS A 92 16.28 -9.58 6.53
C LYS A 92 16.66 -9.99 5.11
N SER A 93 15.99 -10.99 4.54
CA SER A 93 16.25 -11.46 3.17
C SER A 93 16.01 -10.34 2.14
N GLU A 94 14.92 -9.60 2.27
CA GLU A 94 14.63 -8.44 1.42
C GLU A 94 15.65 -7.31 1.65
N PHE A 95 16.07 -7.07 2.89
CA PHE A 95 17.06 -6.03 3.21
C PHE A 95 18.40 -6.30 2.55
N GLU A 96 18.87 -7.54 2.54
CA GLU A 96 20.16 -7.92 1.95
C GLU A 96 20.16 -7.85 0.41
N THR A 97 18.99 -8.04 -0.23
CA THR A 97 18.88 -8.19 -1.69
C THR A 97 18.28 -6.97 -2.41
N SER A 98 17.93 -5.91 -1.68
CA SER A 98 17.19 -4.75 -2.18
C SER A 98 18.05 -3.67 -2.87
N CYS A 99 18.98 -4.09 -3.74
CA CYS A 99 19.86 -3.17 -4.48
C CYS A 99 19.11 -2.13 -5.32
N LEU A 100 18.03 -2.54 -6.02
CA LEU A 100 17.22 -1.64 -6.83
C LEU A 100 16.52 -0.58 -5.98
N ASN A 101 15.97 -0.95 -4.83
CA ASN A 101 15.31 0.00 -3.92
C ASN A 101 16.33 0.98 -3.34
N ARG A 102 17.56 0.54 -3.02
CA ARG A 102 18.65 1.45 -2.64
C ARG A 102 18.98 2.45 -3.74
N ALA A 103 19.11 1.99 -4.98
CA ALA A 103 19.35 2.88 -6.12
C ALA A 103 18.25 3.94 -6.28
N LEU A 104 16.98 3.53 -6.16
CA LEU A 104 15.82 4.44 -6.15
C LEU A 104 15.91 5.46 -4.99
N CYS A 105 16.28 5.02 -3.80
CA CYS A 105 16.45 5.90 -2.63
C CYS A 105 17.55 6.94 -2.86
N TYR A 106 18.73 6.55 -3.35
CA TYR A 106 19.80 7.50 -3.66
C TYR A 106 19.39 8.50 -4.75
N PHE A 107 18.70 8.03 -5.79
CA PHE A 107 18.18 8.89 -6.85
C PHE A 107 17.18 9.93 -6.28
N MET A 108 16.21 9.48 -5.49
CA MET A 108 15.22 10.37 -4.87
C MET A 108 15.85 11.33 -3.85
N LYS A 109 16.89 10.90 -3.15
CA LYS A 109 17.65 11.74 -2.21
C LYS A 109 18.39 12.88 -2.92
N GLN A 110 19.00 12.60 -4.08
CA GLN A 110 19.62 13.63 -4.92
C GLN A 110 18.61 14.73 -5.34
N HIS A 111 17.34 14.37 -5.49
CA HIS A 111 16.26 15.29 -5.90
C HIS A 111 15.44 15.85 -4.72
N GLY A 112 15.87 15.61 -3.48
CA GLY A 112 15.22 16.15 -2.27
C GLY A 112 13.84 15.53 -1.96
N VAL A 113 13.50 14.39 -2.56
CA VAL A 113 12.24 13.66 -2.27
C VAL A 113 12.38 12.85 -0.97
N ILE A 114 13.56 12.26 -0.76
CA ILE A 114 13.91 11.47 0.43
C ILE A 114 15.02 12.18 1.21
N GLU A 115 14.91 12.16 2.52
CA GLU A 115 15.89 12.73 3.44
C GLU A 115 16.40 11.68 4.44
N GLY A 116 17.52 11.96 5.12
CA GLY A 116 18.07 11.10 6.17
C GLY A 116 18.87 9.88 5.67
N ASN A 117 19.00 8.88 6.55
CA ASN A 117 19.77 7.67 6.30
C ASN A 117 18.97 6.65 5.46
N ILE A 118 19.55 6.21 4.34
CA ILE A 118 18.89 5.29 3.41
C ILE A 118 18.82 3.88 4.01
N GLU A 119 19.83 3.42 4.74
CA GLU A 119 19.79 2.07 5.32
C GLU A 119 18.73 1.96 6.43
N GLU A 120 18.54 3.02 7.22
CA GLU A 120 17.43 3.09 8.17
C GLU A 120 16.06 3.08 7.48
N LEU A 121 15.91 3.80 6.37
CA LEU A 121 14.70 3.76 5.56
C LEU A 121 14.45 2.34 5.00
N MET A 122 15.51 1.69 4.51
CA MET A 122 15.42 0.34 3.97
C MET A 122 14.99 -0.66 5.05
N ASP A 123 15.53 -0.58 6.27
CA ASP A 123 15.13 -1.43 7.40
C ASP A 123 13.64 -1.29 7.72
N ILE A 124 13.13 -0.05 7.77
CA ILE A 124 11.69 0.20 8.01
C ILE A 124 10.85 -0.34 6.86
N TYR A 125 11.28 -0.09 5.61
CA TYR A 125 10.53 -0.47 4.42
C TYR A 125 10.42 -1.99 4.26
N THR A 126 11.49 -2.74 4.52
CA THR A 126 11.46 -4.22 4.42
C THR A 126 10.64 -4.82 5.55
N LYS A 127 10.74 -4.30 6.78
CA LYS A 127 9.84 -4.69 7.89
C LYS A 127 8.38 -4.43 7.57
N GLN A 128 8.07 -3.30 6.95
CA GLN A 128 6.73 -2.97 6.47
C GLN A 128 6.21 -3.97 5.43
N CYS A 129 7.05 -4.42 4.49
CA CYS A 129 6.68 -5.41 3.49
C CYS A 129 6.53 -6.82 4.07
N ALA A 130 7.25 -7.11 5.15
CA ALA A 130 7.23 -8.39 5.84
C ALA A 130 6.16 -8.49 6.95
N ILE A 131 5.24 -7.53 7.07
CA ILE A 131 4.14 -7.62 8.05
C ILE A 131 3.28 -8.84 7.75
N GLU A 132 3.15 -9.72 8.75
CA GLU A 132 2.35 -10.93 8.65
C GLU A 132 0.88 -10.64 8.96
N MET A 133 0.00 -11.06 8.06
CA MET A 133 -1.45 -10.89 8.19
C MET A 133 -2.16 -12.08 7.56
N SER A 134 -3.27 -12.49 8.18
CA SER A 134 -4.20 -13.46 7.64
C SER A 134 -5.17 -12.81 6.64
N CYS A 135 -5.93 -13.64 5.93
CA CYS A 135 -7.05 -13.14 5.11
C CYS A 135 -8.12 -12.45 5.95
N PHE A 136 -8.29 -12.80 7.23
CA PHE A 136 -9.23 -12.12 8.13
C PHE A 136 -8.75 -10.71 8.46
N ASP A 137 -7.46 -10.52 8.70
CA ASP A 137 -6.88 -9.20 8.96
C ASP A 137 -7.05 -8.30 7.73
N LEU A 138 -6.74 -8.82 6.53
CA LEU A 138 -6.95 -8.08 5.28
C LEU A 138 -8.43 -7.72 5.06
N ALA A 139 -9.34 -8.65 5.33
CA ALA A 139 -10.78 -8.40 5.21
C ALA A 139 -11.25 -7.32 6.19
N ARG A 140 -10.76 -7.35 7.43
CA ARG A 140 -11.08 -6.33 8.43
C ARG A 140 -10.55 -4.96 8.03
N ILE A 141 -9.28 -4.87 7.62
CA ILE A 141 -8.69 -3.62 7.13
C ILE A 141 -9.52 -3.10 5.96
N GLY A 142 -9.92 -3.98 5.03
CA GLY A 142 -10.83 -3.62 3.94
C GLY A 142 -12.17 -3.06 4.45
N ALA A 143 -12.73 -3.62 5.51
CA ALA A 143 -13.97 -3.15 6.13
C ALA A 143 -13.81 -1.77 6.76
N VAL A 144 -12.65 -1.46 7.37
CA VAL A 144 -12.35 -0.10 7.84
C VAL A 144 -12.43 0.90 6.68
N PHE A 145 -11.83 0.61 5.53
CA PHE A 145 -11.92 1.48 4.35
C PHE A 145 -13.32 1.53 3.73
N ALA A 146 -14.08 0.43 3.78
CA ALA A 146 -15.46 0.37 3.34
C ALA A 146 -16.35 1.31 4.16
N LEU A 147 -16.06 1.43 5.46
CA LEU A 147 -16.72 2.31 6.42
C LEU A 147 -16.03 3.69 6.56
N ASP A 148 -15.39 4.15 5.48
CA ASP A 148 -14.75 5.47 5.40
C ASP A 148 -13.73 5.75 6.53
N GLY A 149 -13.02 4.71 6.96
CA GLY A 149 -11.95 4.80 7.95
C GLY A 149 -12.39 4.59 9.40
N LYS A 150 -13.64 4.20 9.64
CA LYS A 150 -14.13 3.83 10.97
C LYS A 150 -13.87 2.37 11.29
N ASP A 151 -13.57 2.10 12.55
CA ASP A 151 -13.51 0.77 13.11
C ASP A 151 -14.88 0.06 13.00
N PRO A 152 -14.98 -1.13 12.39
CA PRO A 152 -16.26 -1.82 12.18
C PRO A 152 -16.99 -2.24 13.45
N GLU A 153 -16.28 -2.40 14.57
CA GLU A 153 -16.86 -2.87 15.83
C GLU A 153 -17.21 -1.72 16.76
N THR A 154 -16.32 -0.73 16.87
CA THR A 154 -16.43 0.35 17.84
C THR A 154 -16.97 1.65 17.24
N GLY A 155 -16.98 1.77 15.91
CA GLY A 155 -17.38 2.99 15.19
C GLY A 155 -16.41 4.16 15.32
N LYS A 156 -15.29 3.98 16.04
CA LYS A 156 -14.26 5.02 16.22
C LYS A 156 -13.54 5.29 14.91
N GLU A 157 -13.21 6.55 14.65
CA GLU A 157 -12.40 6.91 13.48
C GLU A 157 -10.94 6.46 13.68
N ILE A 158 -10.44 5.58 12.79
CA ILE A 158 -9.02 5.18 12.73
C ILE A 158 -8.31 5.97 11.62
N ILE A 159 -9.01 6.22 10.51
CA ILE A 159 -8.53 6.98 9.36
C ILE A 159 -9.57 8.06 9.06
N PRO A 160 -9.18 9.34 8.96
CA PRO A 160 -10.09 10.39 8.52
C PRO A 160 -10.72 10.06 7.16
N LYS A 161 -12.04 10.29 7.01
CA LYS A 161 -12.82 9.96 5.81
C LYS A 161 -12.17 10.44 4.49
N GLY A 162 -11.63 11.65 4.47
CA GLY A 162 -10.94 12.19 3.29
C GLY A 162 -9.72 11.38 2.88
N ILE A 163 -8.95 10.89 3.85
CA ILE A 163 -7.77 10.04 3.62
C ILE A 163 -8.21 8.65 3.15
N ALA A 164 -9.21 8.04 3.79
CA ALA A 164 -9.77 6.76 3.38
C ALA A 164 -10.26 6.78 1.92
N ARG A 165 -10.91 7.87 1.50
CA ARG A 165 -11.32 8.09 0.11
C ARG A 165 -10.13 8.10 -0.85
N ILE A 166 -9.07 8.86 -0.55
CA ILE A 166 -7.87 8.90 -1.39
C ILE A 166 -7.23 7.51 -1.53
N CYS A 167 -7.10 6.77 -0.43
CA CYS A 167 -6.57 5.42 -0.46
C CYS A 167 -7.39 4.50 -1.37
N LYS A 168 -8.74 4.54 -1.27
CA LYS A 168 -9.63 3.79 -2.17
C LYS A 168 -9.43 4.19 -3.63
N THR A 169 -9.29 5.48 -3.94
CA THR A 169 -9.02 5.94 -5.31
C THR A 169 -7.72 5.34 -5.85
N PHE A 170 -6.63 5.37 -5.08
CA PHE A 170 -5.38 4.73 -5.50
C PHE A 170 -5.48 3.21 -5.65
N MET A 171 -6.32 2.55 -4.88
CA MET A 171 -6.58 1.12 -5.03
C MET A 171 -7.26 0.83 -6.37
N VAL A 172 -8.21 1.67 -6.81
CA VAL A 172 -8.84 1.53 -8.13
C VAL A 172 -7.83 1.78 -9.26
N THR A 173 -7.06 2.85 -9.18
CA THR A 173 -6.25 3.31 -10.31
C THR A 173 -4.89 2.62 -10.43
N CYS A 174 -4.30 2.21 -9.30
CA CYS A 174 -2.92 1.71 -9.24
C CYS A 174 -2.78 0.40 -8.44
N GLY A 175 -3.86 -0.11 -7.83
CA GLY A 175 -3.78 -1.17 -6.84
C GLY A 175 -3.42 -2.54 -7.39
N MET A 176 -3.72 -2.80 -8.66
CA MET A 176 -3.41 -4.05 -9.35
C MET A 176 -2.29 -3.86 -10.38
N TYR A 177 -1.40 -2.87 -10.13
CA TYR A 177 -0.28 -2.53 -11.01
C TYR A 177 -0.76 -2.22 -12.44
N ASN A 178 -0.08 -2.74 -13.46
CA ASN A 178 -0.44 -2.59 -14.87
C ASN A 178 -1.77 -3.26 -15.24
N ALA A 179 -2.37 -4.06 -14.34
CA ALA A 179 -3.68 -4.68 -14.54
C ALA A 179 -4.84 -3.83 -13.99
N SER A 180 -4.57 -2.67 -13.35
CA SER A 180 -5.61 -1.90 -12.63
C SER A 180 -6.75 -1.44 -13.54
N GLY A 181 -6.46 -0.99 -14.76
CA GLY A 181 -7.51 -0.57 -15.72
C GLY A 181 -8.41 -1.74 -16.16
N GLU A 182 -7.81 -2.86 -16.54
CA GLU A 182 -8.56 -4.08 -16.91
C GLU A 182 -9.38 -4.60 -15.72
N PHE A 183 -8.81 -4.59 -14.52
CA PHE A 183 -9.45 -5.03 -13.30
C PHE A 183 -10.63 -4.13 -12.91
N ALA A 184 -10.51 -2.80 -13.05
CA ALA A 184 -11.60 -1.87 -12.80
C ALA A 184 -12.81 -2.12 -13.72
N ILE A 185 -12.56 -2.45 -14.99
CA ILE A 185 -13.63 -2.77 -15.96
C ILE A 185 -14.30 -4.11 -15.66
N LYS A 186 -13.51 -5.14 -15.30
CA LYS A 186 -14.04 -6.50 -15.10
C LYS A 186 -14.62 -6.75 -13.72
N VAL A 187 -14.09 -6.11 -12.68
CA VAL A 187 -14.40 -6.42 -11.28
C VAL A 187 -15.00 -5.21 -10.57
N GLY A 188 -14.48 -4.00 -10.81
CA GLY A 188 -15.05 -2.78 -10.25
C GLY A 188 -14.93 -2.64 -8.72
N ILE A 189 -14.07 -3.42 -8.06
CA ILE A 189 -13.81 -3.33 -6.61
C ILE A 189 -12.47 -2.61 -6.40
N PRO A 190 -12.36 -1.55 -5.59
CA PRO A 190 -11.05 -1.06 -5.13
C PRO A 190 -10.24 -2.20 -4.47
N ALA A 191 -9.08 -2.53 -5.02
CA ALA A 191 -8.25 -3.62 -4.51
C ALA A 191 -6.76 -3.29 -4.48
N LYS A 192 -5.99 -4.03 -3.68
CA LYS A 192 -4.53 -3.99 -3.69
C LYS A 192 -3.98 -5.41 -3.55
N SER A 193 -3.18 -5.83 -4.53
CA SER A 193 -2.43 -7.09 -4.48
C SER A 193 -1.02 -6.91 -3.92
N GLY A 194 -0.51 -7.94 -3.24
CA GLY A 194 0.88 -8.10 -2.87
C GLY A 194 1.51 -9.32 -3.52
N VAL A 195 2.82 -9.28 -3.74
CA VAL A 195 3.60 -10.37 -4.37
C VAL A 195 3.72 -11.63 -3.50
N SER A 196 3.25 -11.59 -2.25
CA SER A 196 3.06 -12.78 -1.42
C SER A 196 1.81 -13.59 -1.81
N GLY A 197 0.93 -13.04 -2.65
CA GLY A 197 -0.36 -13.63 -3.03
C GLY A 197 -1.55 -13.09 -2.24
N GLY A 198 -1.33 -12.15 -1.33
CA GLY A 198 -2.40 -11.43 -0.63
C GLY A 198 -3.14 -10.46 -1.55
N ILE A 199 -4.47 -10.37 -1.41
CA ILE A 199 -5.29 -9.31 -2.00
C ILE A 199 -6.22 -8.73 -0.93
N LEU A 200 -6.18 -7.41 -0.79
CA LEU A 200 -7.12 -6.62 -0.01
C LEU A 200 -8.10 -5.93 -0.95
N GLY A 201 -9.39 -6.19 -0.78
CA GLY A 201 -10.50 -5.58 -1.52
C GLY A 201 -11.42 -4.79 -0.60
N VAL A 202 -12.04 -3.74 -1.15
CA VAL A 202 -12.93 -2.85 -0.40
C VAL A 202 -14.22 -2.67 -1.18
N VAL A 203 -15.34 -3.07 -0.59
CA VAL A 203 -16.69 -2.83 -1.14
C VAL A 203 -17.33 -1.71 -0.31
N PRO A 204 -17.37 -0.46 -0.82
CA PRO A 204 -17.85 0.68 -0.06
C PRO A 204 -19.21 0.44 0.59
N GLU A 205 -19.36 0.88 1.85
CA GLU A 205 -20.61 0.78 2.63
C GLU A 205 -21.12 -0.67 2.87
N ARG A 206 -20.35 -1.69 2.49
CA ARG A 206 -20.75 -3.11 2.64
C ARG A 206 -19.75 -3.92 3.44
N CYS A 207 -18.58 -4.21 2.87
CA CYS A 207 -17.62 -5.12 3.48
C CYS A 207 -16.18 -4.93 2.95
N GLY A 208 -15.22 -5.51 3.67
CA GLY A 208 -13.89 -5.75 3.16
C GLY A 208 -13.71 -7.19 2.70
N VAL A 209 -12.81 -7.41 1.77
CA VAL A 209 -12.46 -8.72 1.23
C VAL A 209 -10.98 -8.96 1.44
N GLY A 210 -10.62 -10.06 2.07
CA GLY A 210 -9.24 -10.49 2.24
C GLY A 210 -9.05 -11.86 1.61
N ILE A 211 -8.09 -11.97 0.70
CA ILE A 211 -7.82 -13.19 -0.06
C ILE A 211 -6.32 -13.49 0.00
N PHE A 212 -5.98 -14.77 0.04
CA PHE A 212 -4.62 -15.24 -0.09
C PHE A 212 -4.56 -16.38 -1.11
N GLY A 213 -3.68 -16.24 -2.10
CA GLY A 213 -3.39 -17.27 -3.08
C GLY A 213 -1.97 -17.11 -3.61
N PRO A 214 -1.02 -18.00 -3.27
CA PRO A 214 0.41 -17.78 -3.51
C PRO A 214 0.83 -17.85 -4.97
N SER A 215 0.04 -18.51 -5.84
CA SER A 215 0.35 -18.60 -7.27
C SER A 215 0.05 -17.29 -7.99
N LEU A 216 1.08 -16.67 -8.57
CA LEU A 216 1.00 -15.36 -9.22
C LEU A 216 1.01 -15.45 -10.75
N ASP A 217 0.36 -14.49 -11.41
CA ASP A 217 0.48 -14.23 -12.84
C ASP A 217 1.81 -13.51 -13.16
N LYS A 218 2.09 -13.30 -14.46
CA LYS A 218 3.29 -12.57 -14.92
C LYS A 218 3.35 -11.11 -14.45
N ARG A 219 2.26 -10.56 -13.91
CA ARG A 219 2.15 -9.18 -13.41
C ARG A 219 2.28 -9.12 -11.87
N GLY A 220 2.45 -10.27 -11.21
CA GLY A 220 2.62 -10.36 -9.75
C GLY A 220 1.32 -10.39 -8.96
N ASN A 221 0.18 -10.66 -9.60
CA ASN A 221 -1.12 -10.76 -8.93
C ASN A 221 -1.53 -12.23 -8.72
N SER A 222 -2.22 -12.53 -7.62
CA SER A 222 -2.72 -13.89 -7.34
C SER A 222 -3.72 -14.37 -8.41
N ILE A 223 -3.43 -15.49 -9.08
CA ILE A 223 -4.27 -16.04 -10.17
C ILE A 223 -5.65 -16.44 -9.63
N ALA A 224 -5.67 -17.30 -8.62
CA ALA A 224 -6.91 -17.77 -8.01
C ALA A 224 -7.64 -16.63 -7.27
N GLY A 225 -6.89 -15.74 -6.62
CA GLY A 225 -7.47 -14.63 -5.87
C GLY A 225 -8.16 -13.61 -6.78
N LEU A 226 -7.58 -13.28 -7.93
CA LEU A 226 -8.22 -12.46 -8.96
C LEU A 226 -9.53 -13.07 -9.45
N LYS A 227 -9.52 -14.37 -9.78
CA LYS A 227 -10.73 -15.04 -10.27
C LYS A 227 -11.83 -15.11 -9.21
N LEU A 228 -11.46 -15.31 -7.94
CA LEU A 228 -12.41 -15.27 -6.84
C LEU A 228 -13.05 -13.88 -6.69
N LEU A 229 -12.28 -12.79 -6.83
CA LEU A 229 -12.83 -11.43 -6.78
C LEU A 229 -13.81 -11.15 -7.93
N GLU A 230 -13.49 -11.61 -9.14
CA GLU A 230 -14.40 -11.51 -10.30
C GLU A 230 -15.73 -12.23 -10.00
N ILE A 231 -15.68 -13.47 -9.50
CA ILE A 231 -16.87 -14.25 -9.13
C ILE A 231 -17.69 -13.56 -8.02
N LEU A 232 -17.02 -13.01 -7.01
CA LEU A 232 -17.68 -12.30 -5.90
C LEU A 232 -18.34 -11.02 -6.38
N ALA A 233 -17.67 -10.27 -7.27
CA ALA A 233 -18.20 -9.04 -7.85
C ALA A 233 -19.46 -9.30 -8.66
N ASP A 234 -19.42 -10.29 -9.56
CA ASP A 234 -20.55 -10.67 -10.42
C ASP A 234 -21.75 -11.17 -9.59
N LYS A 235 -21.51 -12.05 -8.61
CA LYS A 235 -22.59 -12.66 -7.83
C LYS A 235 -23.30 -11.70 -6.89
N ASN A 236 -22.61 -10.67 -6.38
CA ASN A 236 -23.13 -9.80 -5.33
C ASN A 236 -23.32 -8.34 -5.76
N ASN A 237 -23.08 -8.03 -7.04
CA ASN A 237 -23.09 -6.68 -7.59
C ASN A 237 -22.24 -5.72 -6.75
N PHE A 238 -20.95 -6.05 -6.61
CA PHE A 238 -19.99 -5.27 -5.83
C PHE A 238 -19.23 -4.21 -6.63
N SER A 239 -19.44 -4.12 -7.95
CA SER A 239 -18.88 -3.04 -8.76
C SER A 239 -19.32 -1.68 -8.19
N ILE A 240 -18.38 -0.75 -8.10
CA ILE A 240 -18.66 0.65 -7.73
C ILE A 240 -19.04 1.52 -8.94
N PHE A 241 -19.04 0.94 -10.14
CA PHE A 241 -19.40 1.54 -11.42
C PHE A 241 -20.71 0.97 -11.94
#